data_AF-F9PPK8-F1
#
_entry.id   AF-F9PPK8-F1
#
_cell.length_a   1.000
_cell.length_b   1.000
_cell.length_c   1.000
_cell.angle_alpha   90.00
_cell.angle_beta   90.00
_cell.angle_gamma   90.00
#
_symmetry.space_group_name_H-M   'P 1'
#
loop_
_entity.id
_entity.type
_entity.pdbx_description
1 polymer ?
#
loop_
_entity_poly.entity_id
_entity_poly.type
_entity_poly.pdbx_seq_one_letter_code
_entity_poly.pdbx_strand_id
1 'polypeptide(L)'
;MRKLILISLKNSLKLVTIYPIHTVMTFIYALLNIVLNLVFWLVLSSNFGEIGLYGIKEIMVLNMFALLADSLGGFFFGYRDLPYCINDGSYDKYLILPRRDIFLFLIENTPIVYMIQQFFMFVIGFCVVIFAYEISFSIFNF
;
A
#
# COMPACT_ATOMS: atom_id res chain seq x y z
N MET A 1 12.97 2.86 -20.11
CA MET A 1 12.46 2.27 -18.86
C MET A 1 12.75 3.15 -17.66
N ARG A 2 14.01 3.32 -17.20
CA ARG A 2 14.36 4.16 -16.04
C ARG A 2 13.80 5.59 -16.08
N LYS A 3 13.91 6.28 -17.23
CA LYS A 3 13.34 7.64 -17.41
C LYS A 3 11.81 7.66 -17.28
N LEU A 4 11.10 6.64 -17.78
CA LEU A 4 9.64 6.57 -17.72
C LEU A 4 9.15 6.37 -16.28
N ILE A 5 9.81 5.48 -15.53
CA ILE A 5 9.51 5.24 -14.11
C ILE A 5 9.70 6.53 -13.30
N LEU A 6 10.81 7.25 -13.52
CA LEU A 6 11.07 8.53 -12.84
C LEU A 6 10.03 9.60 -13.18
N ILE A 7 9.57 9.67 -14.44
CA ILE A 7 8.53 10.60 -14.86
C ILE A 7 7.18 10.24 -14.23
N SER A 8 6.82 8.96 -14.19
CA SER A 8 5.58 8.50 -13.52
C SER A 8 5.60 8.81 -12.02
N LEU A 9 6.73 8.56 -11.34
CA LEU A 9 6.93 8.96 -9.94
C LEU A 9 6.72 10.46 -9.75
N LYS A 10 7.37 11.28 -10.59
CA LYS A 10 7.24 12.74 -10.53
C LYS A 10 5.79 13.18 -10.77
N ASN A 11 5.10 12.58 -11.73
CA ASN A 11 3.70 12.91 -12.04
C ASN A 11 2.76 12.50 -10.91
N SER A 12 2.95 11.32 -10.33
CA SER A 12 2.15 10.81 -9.21
C SER A 12 2.28 11.72 -7.98
N LEU A 13 3.50 12.13 -7.64
CA LEU A 13 3.75 13.09 -6.56
C LEU A 13 3.17 14.47 -6.86
N LYS A 14 3.24 14.91 -8.11
CA LYS A 14 2.70 16.19 -8.55
C LYS A 14 1.16 16.20 -8.47
N LEU A 15 0.50 15.11 -8.88
CA LEU A 15 -0.96 14.98 -8.82
C LEU A 15 -1.48 15.13 -7.39
N VAL A 16 -0.81 14.52 -6.43
CA VAL A 16 -1.20 14.63 -5.02
C VAL A 16 -1.00 16.05 -4.50
N THR A 17 0.14 16.67 -4.80
CA THR A 17 0.52 18.00 -4.26
C THR A 17 -0.15 19.19 -4.95
N ILE A 18 -0.57 19.07 -6.22
CA ILE A 18 -1.28 20.14 -6.95
C ILE A 18 -2.62 20.46 -6.30
N TYR A 19 -3.32 19.43 -5.80
CA TYR A 19 -4.65 19.58 -5.21
C TYR A 19 -4.55 19.51 -3.69
N PRO A 20 -4.56 20.65 -2.98
CA PRO A 20 -4.37 20.67 -1.52
C PRO A 20 -5.44 19.85 -0.80
N ILE A 21 -6.67 19.85 -1.30
CA ILE A 21 -7.76 19.05 -0.72
C ILE A 21 -7.51 17.55 -0.89
N HIS A 22 -6.95 17.12 -2.02
CA HIS A 22 -6.60 15.71 -2.25
C HIS A 22 -5.48 15.27 -1.30
N THR A 23 -4.47 16.12 -1.08
CA THR A 23 -3.41 15.86 -0.10
C THR A 23 -3.98 15.69 1.31
N VAL A 24 -4.83 16.62 1.75
CA VAL A 24 -5.44 16.58 3.09
C VAL A 24 -6.32 15.34 3.27
N MET A 25 -7.16 15.01 2.30
CA MET A 25 -8.01 13.82 2.37
C MET A 25 -7.19 12.53 2.37
N THR A 26 -6.12 12.46 1.58
CA THR A 26 -5.20 11.30 1.58
C THR A 26 -4.54 11.14 2.95
N PHE A 27 -4.13 12.24 3.58
CA PHE A 27 -3.55 12.22 4.92
C PHE A 27 -4.55 11.79 6.00
N ILE A 28 -5.79 12.31 5.96
CA ILE A 28 -6.86 11.91 6.89
C ILE A 28 -7.19 10.43 6.72
N TYR A 29 -7.31 9.96 5.48
CA TYR A 29 -7.54 8.55 5.17
C TYR A 29 -6.41 7.68 5.71
N ALA A 30 -5.16 8.09 5.51
CA ALA A 30 -3.99 7.41 6.05
C ALA A 30 -4.10 7.24 7.56
N LEU A 31 -4.29 8.35 8.28
CA LEU A 31 -4.35 8.42 9.73
C LEU A 31 -5.49 7.56 10.29
N LEU A 32 -6.69 7.67 9.72
CA LEU A 32 -7.83 6.85 10.11
C LEU A 32 -7.56 5.36 9.92
N ASN A 33 -6.92 4.97 8.81
CA ASN A 33 -6.59 3.58 8.56
C ASN A 33 -5.64 3.03 9.65
N ILE A 34 -4.62 3.79 10.05
CA ILE A 34 -3.73 3.40 11.16
C ILE A 34 -4.50 3.17 12.45
N VAL A 35 -5.25 4.19 12.86
CA VAL A 35 -5.90 4.22 14.17
C VAL A 35 -6.95 3.12 14.25
N LEU A 36 -7.79 2.99 13.22
CA LEU A 36 -8.83 1.97 13.20
C LEU A 36 -8.26 0.56 13.10
N ASN A 37 -7.19 0.34 12.34
CA ASN A 37 -6.54 -0.96 12.25
C ASN A 37 -5.91 -1.39 13.59
N LEU A 38 -5.20 -0.49 14.27
CA LEU A 38 -4.65 -0.77 15.61
C LEU A 38 -5.74 -1.00 16.65
N VAL A 39 -6.76 -0.13 16.68
CA VAL A 39 -7.90 -0.26 17.59
C VAL A 39 -8.65 -1.56 17.34
N PHE A 40 -8.85 -1.96 16.09
CA PHE A 40 -9.49 -3.21 15.73
C PHE A 40 -8.79 -4.40 16.39
N TRP A 41 -7.47 -4.53 16.21
CA TRP A 41 -6.73 -5.65 16.79
C TRP A 41 -6.65 -5.61 18.32
N LEU A 42 -6.55 -4.42 18.91
CA LEU A 42 -6.60 -4.25 20.37
C LEU A 42 -7.95 -4.67 20.96
N VAL A 43 -9.06 -4.22 20.36
CA VAL A 43 -10.42 -4.58 20.79
C VAL A 43 -10.65 -6.08 20.62
N LEU A 44 -10.19 -6.65 19.51
CA LEU A 44 -10.41 -8.07 19.24
C LEU A 44 -9.61 -8.95 20.21
N SER A 45 -8.33 -8.64 20.46
CA SER A 45 -7.52 -9.41 21.41
C SER A 45 -7.96 -9.21 22.87
N SER A 46 -8.40 -8.02 23.26
CA SER A 46 -8.87 -7.78 24.65
C SER A 46 -10.17 -8.53 24.98
N ASN A 47 -11.05 -8.73 24.00
CA ASN A 47 -12.32 -9.43 24.21
C ASN A 47 -12.23 -10.94 24.03
N PHE A 48 -11.40 -11.41 23.10
CA PHE A 48 -11.31 -12.83 22.75
C PHE A 48 -10.05 -13.52 23.31
N GLY A 49 -9.13 -12.78 23.92
CA GLY A 49 -7.87 -13.32 24.43
C GLY A 49 -6.94 -13.78 23.31
N GLU A 50 -6.50 -15.03 23.39
CA GLU A 50 -5.73 -15.68 22.32
C GLU A 50 -6.66 -16.14 21.20
N ILE A 51 -6.36 -15.72 19.97
CA ILE A 51 -7.17 -16.06 18.80
C ILE A 51 -6.47 -17.20 18.07
N GLY A 52 -7.06 -18.39 18.15
CA GLY A 52 -6.56 -19.55 17.40
C GLY A 52 -5.09 -19.89 17.69
N LEU A 53 -4.69 -19.84 18.97
CA LEU A 53 -3.32 -20.06 19.48
C LEU A 53 -2.32 -18.92 19.24
N TYR A 54 -2.74 -17.82 18.64
CA TYR A 54 -1.91 -16.63 18.48
C TYR A 54 -2.23 -15.61 19.57
N GLY A 55 -1.19 -15.14 20.25
CA GLY A 55 -1.26 -13.98 21.12
C GLY A 55 -1.27 -12.67 20.33
N ILE A 56 -1.45 -11.56 21.05
CA ILE A 56 -1.48 -10.23 20.42
C ILE A 56 -0.18 -9.89 19.69
N LYS A 57 0.96 -10.44 20.17
CA LYS A 57 2.29 -10.21 19.57
C LYS A 57 2.34 -10.74 18.15
N GLU A 58 1.95 -11.99 17.96
CA GLU A 58 1.99 -12.68 16.67
C GLU A 58 1.01 -12.06 15.67
N ILE A 59 -0.18 -11.67 16.16
CA ILE A 59 -1.21 -11.01 15.34
C ILE A 59 -0.74 -9.64 14.87
N MET A 60 -0.12 -8.85 15.74
CA MET A 60 0.41 -7.53 15.36
C MET A 60 1.54 -7.67 14.33
N VAL A 61 2.42 -8.66 14.48
CA VAL A 61 3.45 -8.97 13.46
C VAL A 61 2.79 -9.33 12.12
N LEU A 62 1.82 -10.24 12.14
CA LEU A 62 1.13 -10.69 10.93
C LEU A 62 0.42 -9.52 10.23
N ASN A 63 -0.22 -8.64 11.00
CA ASN A 63 -0.84 -7.43 10.50
C ASN A 63 0.17 -6.47 9.83
N MET A 64 1.36 -6.31 10.40
CA MET A 64 2.42 -5.52 9.75
C MET A 64 2.85 -6.15 8.42
N PHE A 65 3.05 -7.47 8.37
CA PHE A 65 3.34 -8.15 7.11
C PHE A 65 2.18 -8.08 6.10
N ALA A 66 0.93 -8.02 6.55
CA ALA A 66 -0.21 -7.79 5.68
C ALA A 66 -0.16 -6.38 5.04
N LEU A 67 0.25 -5.35 5.76
CA LEU A 67 0.47 -4.00 5.22
C LEU A 67 1.61 -3.98 4.18
N LEU A 68 2.68 -4.74 4.42
CA LEU A 68 3.75 -4.92 3.43
C LEU A 68 3.26 -5.63 2.16
N ALA A 69 2.45 -6.68 2.32
CA ALA A 69 1.85 -7.39 1.20
C ALA A 69 0.90 -6.48 0.38
N ASP A 70 0.09 -5.66 1.04
CA ASP A 70 -0.78 -4.68 0.40
C ASP A 70 0.01 -3.59 -0.35
N SER A 71 1.11 -3.12 0.24
CA SER A 71 2.05 -2.22 -0.44
C SER A 71 2.60 -2.81 -1.74
N LEU A 72 2.91 -4.11 -1.78
CA LEU A 72 3.42 -4.78 -2.97
C LEU A 72 2.30 -5.12 -3.97
N GLY A 73 1.11 -5.44 -3.45
CA GLY A 73 -0.10 -5.70 -4.24
C GLY A 73 -0.53 -4.51 -5.10
N GLY A 74 -0.23 -3.28 -4.66
CA GLY A 74 -0.52 -2.07 -5.41
C GLY A 74 0.04 -2.03 -6.84
N PHE A 75 1.15 -2.74 -7.12
CA PHE A 75 1.66 -2.88 -8.50
C PHE A 75 0.67 -3.58 -9.45
N PHE A 76 -0.14 -4.50 -8.92
CA PHE A 76 -1.08 -5.29 -9.71
C PHE A 76 -2.47 -4.63 -9.83
N PHE A 77 -2.74 -3.55 -9.10
CA PHE A 77 -4.01 -2.82 -9.23
C PHE A 77 -4.19 -2.20 -10.61
N GLY A 78 -3.11 -1.70 -11.23
CA GLY A 78 -3.18 -1.27 -12.62
C GLY A 78 -3.66 -2.38 -13.56
N TYR A 79 -3.34 -3.65 -13.28
CA TYR A 79 -3.78 -4.78 -14.10
C TYR A 79 -5.24 -5.14 -13.84
N ARG A 80 -5.69 -5.04 -12.58
CA ARG A 80 -7.10 -5.24 -12.18
C ARG A 80 -8.03 -4.28 -12.90
N ASP A 81 -7.59 -3.04 -13.09
CA ASP A 81 -8.45 -1.96 -13.59
C ASP A 81 -8.48 -1.91 -15.13
N LEU A 82 -7.62 -2.69 -15.81
CA LEU A 82 -7.51 -2.77 -17.27
C LEU A 82 -8.85 -3.07 -17.99
N PRO A 83 -9.69 -4.05 -17.57
CA PRO A 83 -10.95 -4.33 -18.25
C PRO A 83 -11.92 -3.15 -18.20
N TYR A 84 -11.92 -2.39 -17.10
CA TYR A 84 -12.76 -1.20 -16.97
C TYR A 84 -12.28 -0.09 -17.92
N CYS A 85 -10.96 0.11 -18.02
CA CYS A 85 -10.37 1.09 -18.92
C CYS A 85 -10.52 0.75 -20.41
N ILE A 86 -10.69 -0.53 -20.75
CA ILE A 86 -11.03 -0.95 -22.11
C ILE A 86 -12.49 -0.64 -22.40
N ASN A 87 -13.39 -0.94 -21.46
CA ASN A 87 -14.83 -0.74 -21.64
C ASN A 87 -15.24 0.74 -21.73
N ASP A 88 -14.54 1.64 -21.04
CA ASP A 88 -14.82 3.08 -21.04
C ASP A 88 -14.08 3.86 -22.15
N GLY A 89 -13.27 3.19 -22.96
CA GLY A 89 -12.48 3.77 -24.06
C GLY A 89 -11.24 4.56 -23.61
N SER A 90 -10.95 4.61 -22.31
CA SER A 90 -9.76 5.31 -21.79
C SER A 90 -8.44 4.63 -22.18
N TYR A 91 -8.50 3.36 -22.59
CA TYR A 91 -7.35 2.60 -23.10
C TYR A 91 -6.89 3.04 -24.50
N ASP A 92 -7.76 3.66 -25.30
CA ASP A 92 -7.48 4.00 -26.71
C ASP A 92 -6.30 4.97 -26.87
N LYS A 93 -6.06 5.83 -25.87
CA LYS A 93 -4.92 6.75 -25.84
C LYS A 93 -3.56 6.04 -25.80
N TYR A 94 -3.52 4.77 -25.38
CA TYR A 94 -2.30 3.96 -25.33
C TYR A 94 -2.05 3.19 -26.62
N LEU A 95 -3.12 2.84 -27.36
CA LEU A 95 -3.04 2.11 -28.62
C LEU A 95 -2.40 2.93 -29.75
N ILE A 96 -2.54 4.25 -29.71
CA ILE A 96 -1.94 5.18 -30.68
C ILE A 96 -0.43 5.38 -30.48
N LEU A 97 0.14 4.89 -29.37
CA LEU A 97 1.55 5.04 -29.05
C LEU A 97 2.38 3.85 -29.58
N PRO A 98 3.52 4.09 -30.25
CA PRO A 98 4.17 3.07 -31.07
C PRO A 98 4.83 1.91 -30.31
N ARG A 99 4.94 1.94 -28.97
CA ARG A 99 5.55 0.84 -28.18
C ARG A 99 5.02 0.74 -26.74
N ARG A 100 4.66 -0.50 -26.35
CA ARG A 100 4.38 -0.97 -24.97
C ARG A 100 3.22 -0.25 -24.28
N ASP A 101 2.09 -0.16 -24.98
CA ASP A 101 0.77 0.24 -24.50
C ASP A 101 0.43 -0.26 -23.08
N ILE A 102 0.48 -1.57 -22.84
CA ILE A 102 0.16 -2.19 -21.54
C ILE A 102 1.11 -1.71 -20.45
N PHE A 103 2.40 -1.59 -20.75
CA PHE A 103 3.39 -1.16 -19.76
C PHE A 103 3.24 0.33 -19.39
N LEU A 104 2.91 1.17 -20.37
CA LEU A 104 2.61 2.58 -20.15
C LEU A 104 1.34 2.76 -19.32
N PHE A 105 0.29 2.00 -19.66
CA PHE A 105 -0.96 1.95 -18.91
C PHE A 105 -0.71 1.54 -17.44
N LEU A 106 0.01 0.45 -17.22
CA LEU A 106 0.29 -0.05 -15.86
C LEU A 106 1.07 0.97 -15.03
N ILE A 107 2.11 1.58 -15.59
CA ILE A 107 2.93 2.57 -14.87
C ILE A 107 2.16 3.86 -14.55
N GLU A 108 1.21 4.28 -15.39
CA GLU A 108 0.40 5.47 -15.14
C GLU A 108 -0.66 5.21 -14.07
N ASN A 109 -1.24 4.02 -14.04
CA ASN A 109 -2.34 3.66 -13.13
C ASN A 109 -1.89 3.00 -11.83
N THR A 110 -0.60 2.71 -11.66
CA THR A 110 -0.08 2.20 -10.39
C THR A 110 -0.22 3.28 -9.31
N PRO A 111 -0.91 3.02 -8.17
CA PRO A 111 -1.11 3.99 -7.10
C PRO A 111 0.17 4.11 -6.25
N ILE A 112 1.21 4.70 -6.83
CA ILE A 112 2.56 4.77 -6.23
C ILE A 112 2.53 5.44 -4.85
N VAL A 113 1.73 6.50 -4.68
CA VAL A 113 1.65 7.23 -3.40
C VAL A 113 1.04 6.35 -2.31
N TYR A 114 -0.01 5.60 -2.63
CA TYR A 114 -0.61 4.63 -1.70
C TYR A 114 0.40 3.55 -1.29
N MET A 115 1.16 3.03 -2.25
CA MET A 115 2.16 1.99 -1.97
C MET A 115 3.28 2.52 -1.07
N ILE A 116 3.80 3.73 -1.36
CA ILE A 116 4.80 4.37 -0.50
C ILE A 116 4.25 4.58 0.90
N GLN A 117 2.99 5.02 1.02
CA GLN A 117 2.33 5.19 2.30
C GLN A 117 2.23 3.87 3.06
N GLN A 118 1.74 2.79 2.44
CA GLN A 118 1.63 1.48 3.09
C GLN A 118 3.00 0.90 3.47
N PHE A 119 4.04 1.16 2.67
CA PHE A 119 5.39 0.79 3.02
C PHE A 119 5.91 1.53 4.26
N PHE A 120 5.73 2.85 4.35
CA PHE A 120 6.10 3.61 5.54
C PHE A 120 5.29 3.17 6.77
N MET A 121 4.02 2.86 6.58
CA MET A 121 3.15 2.30 7.62
C MET A 121 3.70 0.99 8.17
N PHE A 122 4.11 0.07 7.29
CA PHE A 122 4.80 -1.14 7.70
C PHE A 122 6.07 -0.82 8.50
N VAL A 123 6.97 0.03 7.99
CA VAL A 123 8.24 0.32 8.67
C VAL A 123 8.02 0.90 10.07
N ILE A 124 7.17 1.93 10.20
CA ILE A 124 6.90 2.58 11.48
C ILE A 124 6.19 1.62 12.43
N GLY A 125 5.13 0.95 11.97
CA GLY A 125 4.35 0.03 12.78
C GLY A 125 5.17 -1.19 13.23
N PHE A 126 6.01 -1.73 12.35
CA PHE A 126 6.89 -2.86 12.66
C PHE A 126 7.97 -2.48 13.69
N CYS A 127 8.57 -1.29 13.59
CA CYS A 127 9.49 -0.78 14.63
C CYS A 127 8.80 -0.65 15.99
N VAL A 128 7.57 -0.10 16.02
CA VAL A 128 6.78 0.03 17.27
C VAL A 128 6.47 -1.34 17.86
N VAL A 129 6.07 -2.31 17.04
CA VAL A 129 5.77 -3.67 17.48
C VAL A 129 7.01 -4.36 18.05
N ILE A 130 8.18 -4.24 17.40
CA ILE A 130 9.44 -4.78 17.90
C ILE A 130 9.78 -4.19 19.27
N PHE A 131 9.67 -2.86 19.41
CA PHE A 131 10.02 -2.17 20.66
C PHE A 131 9.03 -2.46 21.79
N ALA A 132 7.73 -2.46 21.51
CA ALA A 132 6.68 -2.64 22.51
C ALA A 132 6.56 -4.08 23.02
N TYR A 133 6.88 -5.07 22.18
CA TYR A 133 6.70 -6.48 22.51
C TYR A 133 8.02 -7.26 22.69
N GLU A 134 9.16 -6.57 22.57
CA GLU A 134 10.52 -7.11 22.71
C GLU A 134 10.77 -8.32 21.79
N ILE A 135 10.32 -8.24 20.54
CA ILE A 135 10.40 -9.35 19.60
C ILE A 135 11.80 -9.36 18.96
N SER A 136 12.53 -10.46 19.11
CA SER A 136 13.74 -10.72 18.32
C SER A 136 13.35 -11.35 16.98
N PHE A 137 13.64 -10.66 15.88
CA PHE A 137 13.44 -11.19 14.54
C PHE A 137 14.72 -11.84 14.01
N SER A 138 14.59 -13.08 13.55
CA SER A 138 15.56 -13.73 12.68
C SER A 138 14.89 -14.04 11.34
N ILE A 139 15.46 -13.52 10.26
CA ILE A 139 15.05 -13.86 8.89
C ILE A 139 15.70 -15.19 8.46
N PHE A 140 16.83 -15.54 9.07
CA PHE A 140 17.56 -16.78 8.83
C PHE A 140 17.56 -17.61 10.12
N ASN A 141 16.53 -18.42 10.31
CA ASN A 141 16.61 -19.52 11.25
C ASN A 141 17.34 -20.67 10.55
N PHE A 142 18.66 -20.73 10.75
CA PHE A 142 19.40 -21.99 10.70
C PHE A 142 19.80 -22.36 12.12
#